data_AF-A0A8J4GL85-F1
#
_entry.id   AF-A0A8J4GL85-F1
#
_cell.length_a   1.000
_cell.length_b   1.000
_cell.length_c   1.000
_cell.angle_alpha   90.00
_cell.angle_beta   90.00
_cell.angle_gamma   90.00
#
_symmetry.space_group_name_H-M   'P 1'
#
loop_
_entity.id
_entity.type
_entity.pdbx_description
1 polymer ?
#
loop_
_entity_poly.entity_id
_entity_poly.type
_entity_poly.pdbx_seq_one_letter_code
_entity_poly.pdbx_strand_id
1 'polypeptide(L)'
;MKVKSSAPGKILGASTQVAQSPPLRVLSLLPGATDTVRALGAANLLVGRTHECDWPELQALPIVTSDKLGEMPPAELDAAMAACGGALPTLGWCGGGIALLDQGLSPYRTDVEKLVALRPDVILTQMQGLGLDLTPDHYWSPLEQLLGYRPTVVQLAATEMEGVWRDMRSISEALKLDREGRDKICALQRRLQAAADSARGRPRPRVVVVQWPDPLFAAGGWVPQLVELAGARDVLGRVEAATTFSAQQLADTRPEVLVFALCGFSLSESQRLAAQALEQLAAECRAAAEALQTARVIVTDGLRVFSRPGPWLVHSLEVLVEALHGEAQEYGHEGRLWALLPHGPAQNYAKVARGSSV
;
A
#
# COMPACT_ATOMS: atom_id res chain seq x y z
N MET A 1 41.47 12.41 -80.21
CA MET A 1 41.64 12.84 -78.80
C MET A 1 40.70 12.02 -77.93
N LYS A 2 41.25 11.19 -77.03
CA LYS A 2 40.48 10.26 -76.18
C LYS A 2 39.82 11.01 -75.02
N VAL A 3 38.51 10.87 -74.89
CA VAL A 3 37.71 11.28 -73.72
C VAL A 3 37.94 10.27 -72.60
N LYS A 4 38.42 10.71 -71.43
CA LYS A 4 38.49 9.90 -70.20
C LYS A 4 37.23 10.14 -69.39
N SER A 5 36.51 9.06 -69.08
CA SER A 5 35.38 9.04 -68.14
C SER A 5 35.88 9.15 -66.70
N SER A 6 35.38 10.13 -65.94
CA SER A 6 35.53 10.18 -64.48
C SER A 6 34.38 9.43 -63.80
N ALA A 7 34.71 8.58 -62.82
CA ALA A 7 33.76 7.82 -62.02
C ALA A 7 33.04 8.71 -60.99
N PRO A 8 31.80 8.39 -60.57
CA PRO A 8 31.09 9.12 -59.54
C PRO A 8 31.66 8.81 -58.15
N GLY A 9 31.88 9.86 -57.35
CA GLY A 9 32.36 9.76 -55.97
C GLY A 9 31.36 9.04 -55.06
N LYS A 10 31.85 8.07 -54.30
CA LYS A 10 31.12 7.44 -53.19
C LYS A 10 30.90 8.48 -52.08
N ILE A 11 29.66 8.88 -51.85
CA ILE A 11 29.26 9.51 -50.60
C ILE A 11 29.18 8.39 -49.57
N LEU A 12 30.21 8.27 -48.72
CA LEU A 12 30.17 7.43 -47.52
C LEU A 12 29.23 8.11 -46.52
N GLY A 13 27.99 7.64 -46.46
CA GLY A 13 27.07 7.98 -45.39
C GLY A 13 27.60 7.41 -44.08
N ALA A 14 28.21 8.27 -43.25
CA ALA A 14 28.46 7.94 -41.86
C ALA A 14 27.11 7.78 -41.16
N SER A 15 26.71 6.53 -40.94
CA SER A 15 25.59 6.20 -40.07
C SER A 15 25.99 6.58 -38.65
N THR A 16 25.55 7.76 -38.19
CA THR A 16 25.68 8.18 -36.79
C THR A 16 24.85 7.20 -35.96
N GLN A 17 25.48 6.19 -35.38
CA GLN A 17 24.86 5.40 -34.32
C GLN A 17 24.62 6.36 -33.16
N VAL A 18 23.36 6.75 -32.96
CA VAL A 18 22.94 7.41 -31.74
C VAL A 18 23.17 6.40 -30.63
N ALA A 19 24.21 6.62 -29.81
CA ALA A 19 24.44 5.83 -28.62
C ALA A 19 23.18 5.96 -27.74
N GLN A 20 22.39 4.90 -27.67
CA GLN A 20 21.23 4.87 -26.78
C GLN A 20 21.76 4.95 -25.34
N SER A 21 21.28 5.93 -24.58
CA SER A 21 21.60 6.01 -23.16
C SER A 21 21.22 4.70 -22.47
N PRO A 22 21.99 4.23 -21.49
CA PRO A 22 21.65 3.02 -20.76
C PRO A 22 20.25 3.14 -20.15
N PRO A 23 19.50 2.03 -20.05
CA PRO A 23 18.16 2.06 -19.46
C PRO A 23 18.22 2.50 -18.00
N LEU A 24 17.21 3.25 -17.55
CA LEU A 24 17.10 3.71 -16.17
C LEU A 24 17.11 2.54 -15.19
N ARG A 25 17.80 2.72 -14.06
CA ARG A 25 17.86 1.78 -12.94
C ARG A 25 16.95 2.27 -11.82
N VAL A 26 15.86 1.56 -11.57
CA VAL A 26 14.83 1.97 -10.61
C VAL A 26 14.92 1.11 -9.35
N LEU A 27 15.13 1.74 -8.20
CA LEU A 27 15.03 1.10 -6.91
C LEU A 27 13.71 1.46 -6.26
N SER A 28 12.90 0.45 -5.91
CA SER A 28 11.65 0.66 -5.17
C SER A 28 11.81 0.23 -3.72
N LEU A 29 11.50 1.15 -2.80
CA LEU A 29 11.54 0.93 -1.35
C LEU A 29 10.14 0.75 -0.75
N LEU A 30 9.10 0.55 -1.59
CA LEU A 30 7.71 0.34 -1.18
C LEU A 30 6.99 -0.68 -2.09
N PRO A 31 6.10 -1.54 -1.54
CA PRO A 31 5.26 -2.43 -2.34
C PRO A 31 4.39 -1.69 -3.35
N GLY A 32 3.63 -0.67 -2.90
CA GLY A 32 2.74 0.10 -3.79
C GLY A 32 3.46 0.85 -4.91
N ALA A 33 4.70 1.30 -4.66
CA ALA A 33 5.55 1.87 -5.69
C ALA A 33 5.98 0.79 -6.71
N THR A 34 6.38 -0.39 -6.23
CA THR A 34 6.71 -1.54 -7.11
C THR A 34 5.51 -1.94 -7.97
N ASP A 35 4.32 -2.03 -7.37
CA ASP A 35 3.07 -2.30 -8.07
C ASP A 35 2.79 -1.26 -9.16
N THR A 36 3.05 0.02 -8.87
CA THR A 36 2.90 1.11 -9.83
C THR A 36 3.86 0.96 -11.01
N VAL A 37 5.16 0.71 -10.76
CA VAL A 37 6.14 0.48 -11.82
C VAL A 37 5.73 -0.68 -12.72
N ARG A 38 5.23 -1.76 -12.12
CA ARG A 38 4.69 -2.92 -12.85
C ARG A 38 3.46 -2.56 -13.67
N ALA A 39 2.49 -1.86 -13.09
CA ALA A 39 1.28 -1.44 -13.80
C ALA A 39 1.59 -0.49 -14.96
N LEU A 40 2.61 0.36 -14.82
CA LEU A 40 3.16 1.21 -15.88
C LEU A 40 3.91 0.40 -16.97
N GLY A 41 4.10 -0.91 -16.80
CA GLY A 41 4.82 -1.80 -17.72
C GLY A 41 6.33 -1.60 -17.73
N ALA A 42 6.88 -1.04 -16.66
CA ALA A 42 8.30 -0.72 -16.53
C ALA A 42 9.02 -1.63 -15.52
N ALA A 43 8.47 -2.81 -15.23
CA ALA A 43 9.04 -3.78 -14.29
C ALA A 43 10.49 -4.17 -14.65
N ASN A 44 10.85 -4.15 -15.93
CA ASN A 44 12.20 -4.40 -16.42
C ASN A 44 13.23 -3.32 -16.05
N LEU A 45 12.79 -2.16 -15.56
CA LEU A 45 13.67 -1.10 -15.05
C LEU A 45 14.04 -1.31 -13.58
N LEU A 46 13.33 -2.18 -12.86
CA LEU A 46 13.59 -2.42 -11.44
C LEU A 46 14.93 -3.15 -11.24
N VAL A 47 15.76 -2.60 -10.37
CA VAL A 47 17.04 -3.21 -9.95
C VAL A 47 17.02 -3.71 -8.51
N GLY A 48 15.99 -3.35 -7.74
CA GLY A 48 15.78 -3.81 -6.37
C GLY A 48 14.34 -3.58 -5.93
N ARG A 49 13.90 -4.38 -4.95
CA ARG A 49 12.52 -4.40 -4.43
C ARG A 49 12.50 -4.47 -2.90
N THR A 50 11.30 -4.35 -2.32
CA THR A 50 11.09 -4.59 -0.88
C THR A 50 10.94 -6.08 -0.56
N HIS A 51 11.08 -6.44 0.72
CA HIS A 51 10.78 -7.78 1.22
C HIS A 51 9.29 -8.16 1.05
N GLU A 52 8.40 -7.18 1.15
CA GLU A 52 6.94 -7.32 0.98
C GLU A 52 6.47 -7.48 -0.49
N CYS A 53 7.38 -7.40 -1.47
CA CYS A 53 7.03 -7.59 -2.88
C CYS A 53 6.88 -9.08 -3.22
N ASP A 54 5.68 -9.49 -3.64
CA ASP A 54 5.27 -10.89 -3.79
C ASP A 54 5.03 -11.33 -5.25
N TRP A 55 5.39 -10.50 -6.23
CA TRP A 55 5.27 -10.82 -7.66
C TRP A 55 6.29 -11.91 -8.09
N PRO A 56 5.86 -13.03 -8.69
CA PRO A 56 6.76 -14.10 -9.13
C PRO A 56 7.85 -13.62 -10.09
N GLU A 57 7.51 -12.73 -11.02
CA GLU A 57 8.43 -12.18 -12.01
C GLU A 57 9.52 -11.28 -11.42
N LEU A 58 9.36 -10.81 -10.18
CA LEU A 58 10.31 -9.93 -9.50
C LEU A 58 11.18 -10.68 -8.47
N GLN A 59 10.97 -11.99 -8.27
CA GLN A 59 11.64 -12.72 -7.19
C GLN A 59 13.17 -12.79 -7.36
N ALA A 60 13.66 -12.69 -8.60
CA ALA A 60 15.09 -12.64 -8.90
C ALA A 60 15.76 -11.30 -8.54
N LEU A 61 14.98 -10.24 -8.30
CA LEU A 61 15.53 -8.94 -7.91
C LEU A 61 15.97 -8.95 -6.44
N PRO A 62 17.11 -8.30 -6.11
CA PRO A 62 17.56 -8.13 -4.74
C PRO A 62 16.51 -7.46 -3.85
N ILE A 63 16.31 -8.02 -2.65
CA ILE A 63 15.55 -7.39 -1.58
C ILE A 63 16.46 -6.38 -0.88
N VAL A 64 16.03 -5.11 -0.84
CA VAL A 64 16.79 -3.96 -0.33
C VAL A 64 16.18 -3.39 0.95
N THR A 65 15.07 -3.95 1.42
CA THR A 65 14.46 -3.54 2.69
C THR A 65 14.17 -4.71 3.61
N SER A 66 14.08 -4.46 4.90
CA SER A 66 13.62 -5.40 5.93
C SER A 66 12.74 -4.70 6.97
N ASP A 67 12.04 -5.47 7.79
CA ASP A 67 11.25 -4.94 8.90
C ASP A 67 12.13 -4.16 9.88
N LYS A 68 11.60 -3.04 10.40
CA LYS A 68 12.25 -2.30 11.50
C LYS A 68 12.02 -2.96 12.87
N LEU A 69 10.93 -3.73 13.01
CA LEU A 69 10.46 -4.26 14.30
C LEU A 69 11.14 -5.57 14.71
N GLY A 70 11.68 -6.34 13.76
CA GLY A 70 12.24 -7.68 14.02
C GLY A 70 13.50 -7.72 14.89
N GLU A 71 14.14 -6.56 15.13
CA GLU A 71 15.40 -6.46 15.88
C GLU A 71 15.31 -5.52 17.10
N MET A 72 14.12 -4.98 17.40
CA MET A 72 13.94 -4.10 18.54
C MET A 72 13.96 -4.92 19.84
N PRO A 73 14.75 -4.53 20.86
CA PRO A 73 14.68 -5.15 22.18
C PRO A 73 13.24 -5.12 22.69
N PRO A 74 12.71 -6.20 23.29
CA PRO A 74 11.30 -6.26 23.73
C PRO A 74 10.85 -5.08 24.59
N ALA A 75 11.74 -4.57 25.45
CA ALA A 75 11.45 -3.40 26.29
C ALA A 75 11.29 -2.09 25.50
N GLU A 76 12.03 -1.92 24.41
CA GLU A 76 11.89 -0.76 23.51
C GLU A 76 10.63 -0.89 22.65
N LEU A 77 10.29 -2.12 22.25
CA LEU A 77 9.04 -2.43 21.55
C LEU A 77 7.84 -2.12 22.44
N ASP A 78 7.85 -2.58 23.69
CA ASP A 78 6.79 -2.31 24.67
C ASP A 78 6.66 -0.81 24.97
N ALA A 79 7.79 -0.11 25.14
CA ALA A 79 7.80 1.34 25.37
C ALA A 79 7.28 2.12 24.15
N ALA A 80 7.65 1.71 22.94
CA ALA A 80 7.17 2.33 21.71
C ALA A 80 5.69 2.04 21.47
N MET A 81 5.25 0.80 21.69
CA MET A 81 3.84 0.40 21.69
C MET A 81 3.07 1.27 22.68
N ALA A 82 3.54 1.44 23.93
CA ALA A 82 2.89 2.29 24.91
C ALA A 82 2.87 3.78 24.52
N ALA A 83 3.98 4.31 23.98
CA ALA A 83 4.09 5.71 23.55
C ALA A 83 3.20 6.04 22.35
N CYS A 84 3.00 5.08 21.45
CA CYS A 84 2.07 5.19 20.32
C CYS A 84 0.64 4.78 20.69
N GLY A 85 0.34 4.50 21.96
CA GLY A 85 -0.98 4.03 22.39
C GLY A 85 -1.41 2.76 21.66
N GLY A 86 -0.50 1.80 21.50
CA GLY A 86 -0.65 0.53 20.79
C GLY A 86 -0.67 0.61 19.25
N ALA A 87 -0.47 1.80 18.68
CA ALA A 87 -0.56 2.08 17.24
C ALA A 87 0.73 1.86 16.44
N LEU A 88 1.76 1.27 17.04
CA LEU A 88 3.07 1.08 16.41
C LEU A 88 3.00 0.39 15.02
N PRO A 89 2.01 -0.48 14.77
CA PRO A 89 1.88 -1.10 13.45
C PRO A 89 1.00 -0.31 12.47
N THR A 90 0.11 0.56 12.96
CA THR A 90 -0.72 1.47 12.16
C THR A 90 0.04 2.72 11.72
N LEU A 91 0.95 3.18 12.57
CA LEU A 91 1.89 4.25 12.31
C LEU A 91 3.24 3.57 12.18
N GLY A 92 3.72 3.29 10.96
CA GLY A 92 5.00 2.59 10.73
C GLY A 92 6.24 3.33 11.26
N TRP A 93 6.29 3.72 12.53
CA TRP A 93 7.12 4.70 13.20
C TRP A 93 6.82 6.17 12.84
N CYS A 94 5.99 6.81 13.68
CA CYS A 94 6.02 8.25 13.91
C CYS A 94 6.88 8.53 15.17
N GLY A 95 8.17 8.83 14.99
CA GLY A 95 8.97 9.59 15.95
C GLY A 95 9.98 8.81 16.82
N GLY A 96 11.26 9.17 16.66
CA GLY A 96 12.37 8.83 17.55
C GLY A 96 13.62 8.46 16.75
N GLY A 97 14.66 9.31 16.77
CA GLY A 97 15.83 9.21 15.89
C GLY A 97 16.89 8.20 16.32
N ILE A 98 17.61 7.61 15.35
CA ILE A 98 19.01 7.91 14.99
C ILE A 98 19.39 7.07 13.74
N ALA A 99 20.20 7.67 12.86
CA ALA A 99 20.59 7.28 11.49
C ALA A 99 19.59 7.73 10.38
N LEU A 100 19.72 9.01 9.97
CA LEU A 100 18.88 9.70 8.96
C LEU A 100 18.64 8.89 7.67
N LEU A 101 19.62 8.12 7.21
CA LEU A 101 19.54 7.33 5.97
C LEU A 101 18.97 5.92 6.19
N ASP A 102 19.35 5.27 7.30
CA ASP A 102 18.97 3.88 7.60
C ASP A 102 17.49 3.76 8.00
N GLN A 103 16.95 4.80 8.65
CA GLN A 103 15.59 4.78 9.21
C GLN A 103 14.64 5.82 8.61
N GLY A 104 15.16 6.85 7.92
CA GLY A 104 14.35 7.96 7.41
C GLY A 104 13.97 7.85 5.94
N LEU A 105 14.73 7.08 5.15
CA LEU A 105 14.53 7.00 3.71
C LEU A 105 13.21 6.28 3.35
N SER A 106 12.85 5.23 4.08
CA SER A 106 11.68 4.37 3.85
C SER A 106 10.97 4.05 5.18
N PRO A 107 9.68 3.67 5.17
CA PRO A 107 9.03 3.05 6.33
C PRO A 107 9.71 1.76 6.79
N TYR A 108 10.51 1.13 5.93
CA TYR A 108 11.31 -0.05 6.22
C TYR A 108 12.77 0.30 6.46
N ARG A 109 13.51 -0.62 7.10
CA ARG A 109 14.98 -0.54 7.15
C ARG A 109 15.50 -0.69 5.72
N THR A 110 16.44 0.16 5.31
CA THR A 110 17.05 0.09 3.96
C THR A 110 18.46 -0.48 4.04
N ASP A 111 18.75 -1.51 3.26
CA ASP A 111 20.08 -2.10 3.13
C ASP A 111 20.98 -1.15 2.32
N VAL A 112 21.83 -0.42 3.04
CA VAL A 112 22.72 0.61 2.48
C VAL A 112 23.74 0.03 1.51
N GLU A 113 24.32 -1.14 1.82
CA GLU A 113 25.32 -1.77 0.96
C GLU A 113 24.71 -2.16 -0.39
N LYS A 114 23.52 -2.77 -0.37
CA LYS A 114 22.77 -3.08 -1.60
C LYS A 114 22.36 -1.81 -2.33
N LEU A 115 21.88 -0.78 -1.64
CA LEU A 115 21.50 0.49 -2.27
C LEU A 115 22.68 1.11 -3.04
N VAL A 116 23.88 1.13 -2.45
CA VAL A 116 25.11 1.62 -3.10
C VAL A 116 25.51 0.72 -4.28
N ALA A 117 25.53 -0.60 -4.09
CA ALA A 117 25.91 -1.56 -5.13
C ALA A 117 24.97 -1.52 -6.35
N LEU A 118 23.68 -1.28 -6.11
CA LEU A 118 22.66 -1.23 -7.16
C LEU A 118 22.72 0.04 -8.00
N ARG A 119 23.38 1.10 -7.55
CA ARG A 119 23.51 2.36 -8.31
C ARG A 119 22.21 2.80 -9.02
N PRO A 120 21.10 3.03 -8.29
CA PRO A 120 19.83 3.45 -8.90
C PRO A 120 19.89 4.87 -9.47
N ASP A 121 19.29 5.08 -10.64
CA ASP A 121 19.05 6.41 -11.21
C ASP A 121 17.78 7.06 -10.64
N VAL A 122 16.80 6.21 -10.26
CA VAL A 122 15.53 6.62 -9.66
C VAL A 122 15.30 5.81 -8.39
N ILE A 123 14.99 6.49 -7.28
CA ILE A 123 14.60 5.86 -6.00
C ILE A 123 13.15 6.25 -5.70
N LEU A 124 12.29 5.24 -5.57
CA LEU A 124 10.88 5.42 -5.19
C LEU A 124 10.73 5.14 -3.70
N THR A 125 10.28 6.14 -2.94
CA THR A 125 10.26 6.04 -1.49
C THR A 125 9.15 6.83 -0.82
N GLN A 126 8.95 6.61 0.48
CA GLN A 126 8.03 7.35 1.34
C GLN A 126 8.79 7.62 2.62
N MET A 127 9.51 8.73 2.65
CA MET A 127 10.18 9.21 3.86
C MET A 127 9.16 9.47 4.97
N GLN A 128 9.59 9.17 6.19
CA GLN A 128 8.83 9.47 7.40
C GLN A 128 9.39 10.74 8.04
N GLY A 129 8.51 11.72 8.25
CA GLY A 129 8.86 12.92 8.98
C GLY A 129 9.13 12.56 10.45
N LEU A 130 10.30 12.91 10.97
CA LEU A 130 10.70 12.66 12.36
C LEU A 130 10.02 13.58 13.38
N GLY A 131 8.92 14.25 13.04
CA GLY A 131 8.31 15.30 13.88
C GLY A 131 9.23 16.49 14.17
N LEU A 132 10.36 16.57 13.46
CA LEU A 132 11.36 17.63 13.51
C LEU A 132 11.27 18.39 12.17
N ASP A 133 11.62 19.69 12.16
CA ASP A 133 11.67 20.60 11.00
C ASP A 133 12.68 20.16 9.90
N LEU A 134 12.61 18.91 9.47
CA LEU A 134 13.46 18.33 8.46
C LEU A 134 12.88 18.64 7.09
N THR A 135 13.59 19.46 6.34
CA THR A 135 13.39 19.62 4.89
C THR A 135 13.91 18.40 4.12
N PRO A 136 13.43 18.14 2.90
CA PRO A 136 13.96 17.09 2.02
C PRO A 136 15.49 17.14 1.83
N ASP A 137 16.10 18.33 1.90
CA ASP A 137 17.55 18.52 1.75
C ASP A 137 18.39 17.81 2.81
N HIS A 138 17.81 17.56 4.01
CA HIS A 138 18.45 16.79 5.06
C HIS A 138 18.64 15.31 4.67
N TYR A 139 17.84 14.79 3.75
CA TYR A 139 17.94 13.41 3.27
C TYR A 139 18.74 13.31 1.96
N TRP A 140 18.58 14.30 1.08
CA TRP A 140 19.23 14.28 -0.24
C TRP A 140 20.73 14.48 -0.18
N SER A 141 21.22 15.45 0.60
CA SER A 141 22.66 15.72 0.64
C SER A 141 23.47 14.51 1.16
N PRO A 142 23.06 13.83 2.25
CA PRO A 142 23.74 12.62 2.69
C PRO A 142 23.62 11.45 1.71
N LEU A 143 22.47 11.30 1.03
CA LEU A 143 22.26 10.26 0.03
C LEU A 143 23.18 10.48 -1.19
N GLU A 144 23.30 11.73 -1.66
CA GLU A 144 24.19 12.11 -2.75
C GLU A 144 25.66 11.86 -2.39
N GLN A 145 26.07 12.19 -1.17
CA GLN A 145 27.42 11.91 -0.67
C GLN A 145 27.70 10.40 -0.58
N LEU A 146 26.74 9.62 -0.07
CA LEU A 146 26.84 8.17 0.04
C LEU A 146 26.97 7.50 -1.33
N LEU A 147 26.16 7.93 -2.29
CA LEU A 147 26.13 7.34 -3.64
C LEU A 147 27.26 7.85 -4.54
N GLY A 148 27.83 9.03 -4.25
CA GLY A 148 28.79 9.70 -5.11
C GLY A 148 28.17 10.29 -6.39
N TYR A 149 26.83 10.31 -6.48
CA TYR A 149 26.06 10.93 -7.57
C TYR A 149 24.66 11.28 -7.06
N ARG A 150 23.92 12.04 -7.88
CA ARG A 150 22.56 12.50 -7.54
C ARG A 150 21.48 11.66 -8.24
N PRO A 151 20.83 10.70 -7.55
CA PRO A 151 19.67 10.02 -8.11
C PRO A 151 18.45 10.96 -8.14
N THR A 152 17.48 10.64 -8.99
CA THR A 152 16.13 11.21 -8.88
C THR A 152 15.40 10.50 -7.74
N VAL A 153 14.96 11.23 -6.72
CA VAL A 153 14.16 10.64 -5.65
C VAL A 153 12.71 11.07 -5.79
N VAL A 154 11.80 10.09 -5.87
CA VAL A 154 10.36 10.31 -5.91
C VAL A 154 9.80 10.00 -4.53
N GLN A 155 9.47 11.06 -3.80
CA GLN A 155 8.79 10.99 -2.50
C GLN A 155 7.29 10.81 -2.72
N LEU A 156 6.77 9.67 -2.31
CA LEU A 156 5.35 9.36 -2.29
C LEU A 156 4.76 9.85 -0.96
N ALA A 157 3.59 10.46 -1.02
CA ALA A 157 2.99 11.14 0.12
C ALA A 157 1.45 11.10 0.08
N ALA A 158 0.87 10.20 -0.72
CA ALA A 158 -0.57 10.05 -0.79
C ALA A 158 -1.17 9.79 0.59
N THR A 159 -2.11 10.64 0.98
CA THR A 159 -3.02 10.42 2.11
C THR A 159 -4.46 10.23 1.63
N GLU A 160 -4.79 10.64 0.42
CA GLU A 160 -6.12 10.51 -0.19
C GLU A 160 -6.01 9.92 -1.61
N MET A 161 -7.14 9.51 -2.19
CA MET A 161 -7.20 8.89 -3.52
C MET A 161 -6.56 9.75 -4.62
N GLU A 162 -6.81 11.06 -4.64
CA GLU A 162 -6.19 11.96 -5.62
C GLU A 162 -4.68 12.07 -5.43
N GLY A 163 -4.22 11.99 -4.17
CA GLY A 163 -2.81 11.84 -3.82
C GLY A 163 -2.20 10.60 -4.44
N VAL A 164 -2.89 9.46 -4.37
CA VAL A 164 -2.40 8.21 -5.00
C VAL A 164 -2.26 8.36 -6.52
N TRP A 165 -3.23 8.98 -7.19
CA TRP A 165 -3.12 9.24 -8.64
C TRP A 165 -1.99 10.22 -8.96
N ARG A 166 -1.73 11.20 -8.10
CA ARG A 166 -0.59 12.12 -8.22
C ARG A 166 0.73 11.37 -8.08
N ASP A 167 0.87 10.53 -7.06
CA ASP A 167 2.06 9.71 -6.83
C ASP A 167 2.35 8.80 -8.03
N MET A 168 1.33 8.16 -8.61
CA MET A 168 1.48 7.35 -9.83
C MET A 168 1.95 8.17 -11.03
N ARG A 169 1.47 9.41 -11.19
CA ARG A 169 1.93 10.34 -12.23
C ARG A 169 3.39 10.75 -12.00
N SER A 170 3.77 11.08 -10.78
CA SER A 170 5.17 11.41 -10.44
C SER A 170 6.12 10.26 -10.70
N ILE A 171 5.72 9.01 -10.42
CA ILE A 171 6.49 7.82 -10.81
C ILE A 171 6.60 7.75 -12.34
N SER A 172 5.48 7.87 -13.06
CA SER A 172 5.49 7.83 -14.53
C SER A 172 6.41 8.87 -15.17
N GLU A 173 6.41 10.10 -14.66
CA GLU A 173 7.27 11.19 -15.13
C GLU A 173 8.75 10.89 -14.85
N ALA A 174 9.09 10.42 -13.64
CA ALA A 174 10.46 10.03 -13.29
C ALA A 174 10.99 8.86 -14.15
N LEU A 175 10.10 7.99 -14.60
CA LEU A 175 10.42 6.88 -15.50
C LEU A 175 10.39 7.28 -16.99
N LYS A 176 10.07 8.54 -17.32
CA LYS A 176 9.95 9.06 -18.69
C LYS A 176 8.88 8.32 -19.52
N LEU A 177 7.77 7.98 -18.88
CA LEU A 177 6.63 7.27 -19.47
C LEU A 177 5.40 8.19 -19.64
N ASP A 178 5.58 9.46 -20.01
CA ASP A 178 4.54 10.49 -19.95
C ASP A 178 3.20 10.11 -20.63
N ARG A 179 3.28 9.53 -21.84
CA ARG A 179 2.09 9.11 -22.59
C ARG A 179 1.59 7.74 -22.15
N GLU A 180 2.48 6.74 -22.13
CA GLU A 180 2.12 5.36 -21.79
C GLU A 180 1.58 5.23 -20.38
N GLY A 181 2.20 5.93 -19.43
CA GLY A 181 1.76 5.95 -18.05
C GLY A 181 0.44 6.68 -17.86
N ARG A 182 0.20 7.79 -18.58
CA ARG A 182 -1.11 8.45 -18.59
C ARG A 182 -2.20 7.50 -19.09
N ASP A 183 -1.98 6.82 -20.20
CA ASP A 183 -2.96 5.88 -20.77
C ASP A 183 -3.29 4.75 -19.78
N LYS A 184 -2.27 4.22 -19.10
CA LYS A 184 -2.41 3.16 -18.08
C LYS A 184 -3.11 3.64 -16.81
N ILE A 185 -2.77 4.83 -16.32
CA ILE A 185 -3.44 5.45 -15.16
C ILE A 185 -4.91 5.72 -15.49
N CYS A 186 -5.21 6.26 -16.69
CA CYS A 186 -6.59 6.47 -17.14
C CYS A 186 -7.37 5.15 -17.28
N ALA A 187 -6.72 4.05 -17.68
CA ALA A 187 -7.35 2.74 -17.69
C ALA A 187 -7.72 2.26 -16.27
N LEU A 188 -6.83 2.44 -15.29
CA LEU A 188 -7.11 2.11 -13.88
C LEU A 188 -8.25 2.97 -13.32
N GLN A 189 -8.25 4.27 -13.58
CA GLN A 189 -9.31 5.18 -13.16
C GLN A 189 -10.67 4.81 -13.78
N ARG A 190 -10.70 4.40 -15.06
CA ARG A 190 -11.94 3.91 -15.70
C ARG A 190 -12.44 2.62 -15.07
N ARG A 191 -11.55 1.69 -14.72
CA ARG A 191 -11.92 0.44 -14.04
C ARG A 191 -12.46 0.71 -12.64
N LEU A 192 -11.81 1.60 -11.88
CA LEU A 192 -12.31 2.08 -10.60
C LEU A 192 -13.71 2.71 -10.74
N GLN A 193 -13.91 3.58 -11.73
CA GLN A 193 -15.19 4.24 -11.95
C GLN A 193 -16.29 3.23 -12.31
N ALA A 194 -15.98 2.21 -13.11
CA ALA A 194 -16.93 1.14 -13.44
C ALA A 194 -17.41 0.40 -12.17
N ALA A 195 -16.49 0.09 -11.24
CA ALA A 195 -16.85 -0.52 -9.96
C ALA A 195 -17.68 0.42 -9.07
N ALA A 196 -17.33 1.71 -9.01
CA ALA A 196 -18.14 2.69 -8.29
C ALA A 196 -19.56 2.82 -8.89
N ASP A 197 -19.66 2.76 -10.21
CA ASP A 197 -20.93 2.85 -10.93
C ASP A 197 -21.81 1.62 -10.68
N SER A 198 -21.24 0.41 -10.53
CA SER A 198 -22.02 -0.80 -10.20
C SER A 198 -22.62 -0.75 -8.80
N ALA A 199 -22.07 0.06 -7.88
CA ALA A 199 -22.62 0.30 -6.56
C ALA A 199 -23.69 1.41 -6.49
N ARG A 200 -23.88 2.20 -7.55
CA ARG A 200 -24.85 3.31 -7.55
C ARG A 200 -26.28 2.81 -7.37
N GLY A 201 -27.04 3.50 -6.53
CA GLY A 201 -28.45 3.18 -6.27
C GLY A 201 -28.68 1.98 -5.35
N ARG A 202 -27.62 1.29 -4.91
CA ARG A 202 -27.71 0.24 -3.90
C ARG A 202 -27.95 0.81 -2.50
N PRO A 203 -28.44 -0.01 -1.55
CA PRO A 203 -28.51 0.38 -0.15
C PRO A 203 -27.14 0.84 0.36
N ARG A 204 -27.13 1.86 1.24
CA ARG A 204 -25.91 2.45 1.77
C ARG A 204 -25.67 2.01 3.22
N PRO A 205 -25.13 0.79 3.47
CA PRO A 205 -24.95 0.30 4.82
C PRO A 205 -23.94 1.17 5.58
N ARG A 206 -24.14 1.26 6.90
CA ARG A 206 -23.16 1.86 7.81
C ARG A 206 -22.01 0.87 8.03
N VAL A 207 -20.82 1.28 7.64
CA VAL A 207 -19.59 0.49 7.68
C VAL A 207 -18.64 1.09 8.69
N VAL A 208 -18.02 0.25 9.50
CA VAL A 208 -16.77 0.60 10.21
C VAL A 208 -15.65 -0.21 9.58
N VAL A 209 -14.59 0.47 9.14
CA VAL A 209 -13.37 -0.20 8.66
C VAL A 209 -12.32 -0.15 9.76
N VAL A 210 -11.96 -1.32 10.28
CA VAL A 210 -10.93 -1.51 11.30
C VAL A 210 -9.58 -1.74 10.61
N GLN A 211 -8.65 -0.81 10.79
CA GLN A 211 -7.28 -0.91 10.26
C GLN A 211 -6.32 -1.59 11.24
N TRP A 212 -6.61 -1.50 12.54
CA TRP A 212 -5.84 -2.15 13.60
C TRP A 212 -6.80 -2.69 14.67
N PRO A 213 -6.63 -3.94 15.13
CA PRO A 213 -7.61 -4.59 16.00
C PRO A 213 -7.42 -4.28 17.48
N ASP A 214 -6.19 -3.97 17.94
CA ASP A 214 -5.90 -3.70 19.34
C ASP A 214 -4.71 -2.72 19.53
N PRO A 215 -4.95 -1.48 20.01
CA PRO A 215 -6.28 -0.90 20.23
C PRO A 215 -6.98 -0.68 18.90
N LEU A 216 -8.31 -0.49 18.95
CA LEU A 216 -9.12 -0.31 17.76
C LEU A 216 -8.77 0.99 17.03
N PHE A 217 -8.36 0.87 15.77
CA PHE A 217 -8.21 2.00 14.84
C PHE A 217 -9.21 1.93 13.70
N ALA A 218 -9.94 3.02 13.50
CA ALA A 218 -10.73 3.25 12.30
C ALA A 218 -9.78 3.67 11.17
N ALA A 219 -10.00 3.11 9.98
CA ALA A 219 -9.16 3.39 8.83
C ALA A 219 -9.25 4.87 8.42
N GLY A 220 -8.10 5.41 8.01
CA GLY A 220 -8.00 6.77 7.51
C GLY A 220 -7.66 6.86 6.04
N GLY A 221 -7.38 8.08 5.59
CA GLY A 221 -6.80 8.33 4.28
C GLY A 221 -7.76 8.10 3.11
N TRP A 222 -7.32 7.32 2.12
CA TRP A 222 -8.16 6.96 0.96
C TRP A 222 -9.25 5.94 1.29
N VAL A 223 -9.18 5.24 2.43
CA VAL A 223 -10.10 4.13 2.74
C VAL A 223 -11.55 4.62 2.90
N PRO A 224 -11.86 5.69 3.65
CA PRO A 224 -13.23 6.24 3.70
C PRO A 224 -13.76 6.66 2.32
N GLN A 225 -12.90 7.19 1.44
CA GLN A 225 -13.29 7.55 0.06
C GLN A 225 -13.67 6.30 -0.76
N LEU A 226 -12.94 5.19 -0.59
CA LEU A 226 -13.29 3.91 -1.22
C LEU A 226 -14.62 3.36 -0.70
N VAL A 227 -14.90 3.48 0.61
CA VAL A 227 -16.18 3.06 1.21
C VAL A 227 -17.35 3.85 0.64
N GLU A 228 -17.20 5.16 0.48
CA GLU A 228 -18.21 6.03 -0.15
C GLU A 228 -18.44 5.66 -1.62
N LEU A 229 -17.37 5.42 -2.39
CA LEU A 229 -17.45 4.96 -3.78
C LEU A 229 -18.08 3.56 -3.91
N ALA A 230 -17.86 2.69 -2.93
CA ALA A 230 -18.48 1.37 -2.87
C ALA A 230 -19.97 1.43 -2.50
N GLY A 231 -20.57 2.62 -2.40
CA GLY A 231 -21.97 2.80 -2.09
C GLY A 231 -22.31 2.52 -0.63
N ALA A 232 -21.37 2.67 0.30
CA ALA A 232 -21.61 2.58 1.74
C ALA A 232 -21.35 3.92 2.43
N ARG A 233 -21.48 3.95 3.77
CA ARG A 233 -21.13 5.10 4.61
C ARG A 233 -20.15 4.66 5.67
N ASP A 234 -18.93 5.20 5.65
CA ASP A 234 -18.00 5.02 6.76
C ASP A 234 -18.45 5.88 7.95
N VAL A 235 -18.72 5.25 9.09
CA VAL A 235 -19.26 5.95 10.27
C VAL A 235 -18.20 6.34 11.31
N LEU A 236 -16.96 5.91 11.13
CA LEU A 236 -15.85 6.26 12.04
C LEU A 236 -14.58 6.74 11.31
N GLY A 237 -14.35 6.31 10.08
CA GLY A 237 -13.16 6.65 9.30
C GLY A 237 -13.10 8.13 8.91
N ARG A 238 -11.87 8.62 8.75
CA ARG A 238 -11.57 10.03 8.44
C ARG A 238 -10.48 10.13 7.38
N VAL A 239 -10.66 10.99 6.38
CA VAL A 239 -9.66 11.13 5.30
C VAL A 239 -8.33 11.66 5.83
N GLU A 240 -8.34 12.45 6.90
CA GLU A 240 -7.15 13.09 7.45
C GLU A 240 -6.15 12.08 8.02
N ALA A 241 -6.63 11.11 8.81
CA ALA A 241 -5.79 10.13 9.49
C ALA A 241 -6.63 8.98 10.06
N ALA A 242 -5.97 7.85 10.31
CA ALA A 242 -6.54 6.78 11.13
C ALA A 242 -6.72 7.28 12.57
N THR A 243 -7.82 6.91 13.21
CA THR A 243 -8.15 7.36 14.57
C THR A 243 -8.53 6.22 15.47
N THR A 244 -8.12 6.27 16.74
CA THR A 244 -8.59 5.32 17.75
C THR A 244 -10.07 5.49 18.03
N PHE A 245 -10.75 4.39 18.37
CA PHE A 245 -12.10 4.41 18.89
C PHE A 245 -12.30 3.33 19.97
N SER A 246 -13.27 3.55 20.85
CA SER A 246 -13.62 2.62 21.92
C SER A 246 -14.72 1.64 21.50
N ALA A 247 -14.85 0.54 22.25
CA ALA A 247 -15.97 -0.38 22.10
C ALA A 247 -17.35 0.30 22.24
N GLN A 248 -17.46 1.31 23.12
CA GLN A 248 -18.70 2.08 23.26
C GLN A 248 -18.99 2.92 22.01
N GLN A 249 -17.98 3.61 21.46
CA GLN A 249 -18.15 4.35 20.20
C GLN A 249 -18.55 3.44 19.05
N LEU A 250 -18.00 2.22 18.98
CA LEU A 250 -18.44 1.21 18.01
C LEU A 250 -19.93 0.91 18.17
N ALA A 251 -20.37 0.63 19.40
CA ALA A 251 -21.77 0.33 19.69
C ALA A 251 -22.72 1.49 19.30
N ASP A 252 -22.32 2.73 19.61
CA ASP A 252 -23.12 3.93 19.36
C ASP A 252 -23.34 4.17 17.85
N THR A 253 -22.38 3.77 17.01
CA THR A 253 -22.51 3.88 15.55
C THR A 253 -23.51 2.88 14.96
N ARG A 254 -23.78 1.77 15.68
CA ARG A 254 -24.63 0.63 15.26
C ARG A 254 -24.30 0.17 13.84
N PRO A 255 -23.07 -0.33 13.58
CA PRO A 255 -22.65 -0.68 12.24
C PRO A 255 -23.50 -1.83 11.68
N GLU A 256 -23.80 -1.78 10.39
CA GLU A 256 -24.41 -2.91 9.66
C GLU A 256 -23.33 -3.85 9.11
N VAL A 257 -22.12 -3.33 8.92
CA VAL A 257 -20.97 -4.07 8.43
C VAL A 257 -19.71 -3.61 9.17
N LEU A 258 -18.90 -4.56 9.60
CA LEU A 258 -17.55 -4.33 10.13
C LEU A 258 -16.55 -4.95 9.15
N VAL A 259 -15.60 -4.15 8.65
CA VAL A 259 -14.55 -4.61 7.73
C VAL A 259 -13.21 -4.59 8.45
N PHE A 260 -12.56 -5.73 8.59
CA PHE A 260 -11.19 -5.82 9.09
C PHE A 260 -10.19 -5.77 7.92
N ALA A 261 -9.57 -4.61 7.74
CA ALA A 261 -8.54 -4.31 6.74
C ALA A 261 -7.17 -4.15 7.42
N LEU A 262 -6.67 -5.24 8.00
CA LEU A 262 -5.52 -5.23 8.89
C LEU A 262 -4.19 -5.21 8.12
N CYS A 263 -3.57 -4.03 8.05
CA CYS A 263 -2.33 -3.82 7.30
C CYS A 263 -1.23 -4.79 7.73
N GLY A 264 -0.55 -5.41 6.76
CA GLY A 264 0.58 -6.32 7.01
C GLY A 264 0.18 -7.77 7.32
N PHE A 265 -1.11 -8.11 7.27
CA PHE A 265 -1.58 -9.47 7.54
C PHE A 265 -2.24 -10.10 6.32
N SER A 266 -1.90 -11.36 6.06
CA SER A 266 -2.59 -12.18 5.06
C SER A 266 -4.06 -12.35 5.43
N LEU A 267 -4.91 -12.72 4.46
CA LEU A 267 -6.33 -12.97 4.73
C LEU A 267 -6.55 -13.94 5.91
N SER A 268 -5.78 -15.04 5.99
CA SER A 268 -5.87 -16.02 7.09
C SER A 268 -5.47 -15.45 8.44
N GLU A 269 -4.43 -14.61 8.48
CA GLU A 269 -3.99 -13.96 9.73
C GLU A 269 -5.01 -12.91 10.17
N SER A 270 -5.53 -12.12 9.24
CA SER A 270 -6.59 -11.16 9.48
C SER A 270 -7.85 -11.84 10.03
N GLN A 271 -8.21 -13.03 9.57
CA GLN A 271 -9.37 -13.77 10.08
C GLN A 271 -9.19 -14.17 11.54
N ARG A 272 -8.00 -14.67 11.91
CA ARG A 272 -7.67 -15.01 13.29
C ARG A 272 -7.66 -13.77 14.19
N LEU A 273 -7.04 -12.68 13.76
CA LEU A 273 -6.96 -11.44 14.54
C LEU A 273 -8.33 -10.77 14.69
N ALA A 274 -9.15 -10.75 13.64
CA ALA A 274 -10.51 -10.26 13.69
C ALA A 274 -11.37 -11.08 14.68
N ALA A 275 -11.26 -12.41 14.65
CA ALA A 275 -11.95 -13.29 15.58
C ALA A 275 -11.57 -13.01 17.05
N GLN A 276 -10.27 -12.82 17.32
CA GLN A 276 -9.77 -12.45 18.66
C GLN A 276 -10.29 -11.08 19.11
N ALA A 277 -10.23 -10.08 18.23
CA ALA A 277 -10.71 -8.74 18.52
C ALA A 277 -12.22 -8.72 18.84
N LEU A 278 -13.02 -9.50 18.11
CA LEU A 278 -14.45 -9.63 18.36
C LEU A 278 -14.76 -10.32 19.70
N GLU A 279 -14.01 -11.36 20.07
CA GLU A 279 -14.12 -12.00 21.40
C GLU A 279 -13.84 -10.99 22.52
N GLN A 280 -12.76 -10.21 22.36
CA GLN A 280 -12.37 -9.19 23.33
C GLN A 280 -13.42 -8.07 23.43
N LEU A 281 -13.89 -7.54 22.30
CA LEU A 281 -14.94 -6.52 22.28
C LEU A 281 -16.22 -6.98 22.97
N ALA A 282 -16.61 -8.23 22.74
CA ALA A 282 -17.81 -8.80 23.35
C ALA A 282 -17.65 -8.99 24.88
N ALA A 283 -16.43 -9.28 25.35
CA ALA A 283 -16.12 -9.39 26.77
C ALA A 283 -16.04 -8.01 27.47
N GLU A 284 -15.49 -7.01 26.79
CA GLU A 284 -15.27 -5.67 27.35
C GLU A 284 -16.54 -4.81 27.38
N CYS A 285 -17.42 -4.93 26.37
CA CYS A 285 -18.58 -4.04 26.24
C CYS A 285 -19.83 -4.80 25.74
N ARG A 286 -20.83 -4.91 26.62
CA ARG A 286 -22.14 -5.51 26.28
C ARG A 286 -22.82 -4.82 25.09
N ALA A 287 -22.80 -3.49 25.04
CA ALA A 287 -23.43 -2.74 23.96
C ALA A 287 -22.74 -3.02 22.60
N ALA A 288 -21.41 -3.18 22.59
CA ALA A 288 -20.68 -3.58 21.40
C ALA A 288 -21.05 -5.01 20.99
N ALA A 289 -21.12 -5.94 21.95
CA ALA A 289 -21.57 -7.30 21.71
C ALA A 289 -22.96 -7.35 21.05
N GLU A 290 -23.90 -6.56 21.55
CA GLU A 290 -25.27 -6.45 21.02
C GLU A 290 -25.28 -5.84 19.62
N ALA A 291 -24.53 -4.76 19.38
CA ALA A 291 -24.42 -4.13 18.06
C ALA A 291 -23.85 -5.10 17.01
N LEU A 292 -22.89 -5.95 17.40
CA LEU A 292 -22.22 -6.90 16.51
C LEU A 292 -23.00 -8.18 16.24
N GLN A 293 -24.09 -8.47 16.96
CA GLN A 293 -24.92 -9.66 16.71
C GLN A 293 -25.55 -9.67 15.32
N THR A 294 -25.81 -8.49 14.75
CA THR A 294 -26.49 -8.32 13.46
C THR A 294 -25.59 -7.75 12.37
N ALA A 295 -24.40 -7.26 12.74
CA ALA A 295 -23.45 -6.66 11.81
C ALA A 295 -22.71 -7.76 11.05
N ARG A 296 -22.66 -7.71 9.72
CA ARG A 296 -21.81 -8.61 8.92
C ARG A 296 -20.35 -8.30 9.16
N VAL A 297 -19.52 -9.33 9.34
CA VAL A 297 -18.07 -9.15 9.52
C VAL A 297 -17.34 -9.61 8.26
N ILE A 298 -16.70 -8.67 7.59
CA ILE A 298 -15.85 -8.89 6.42
C ILE A 298 -14.39 -8.80 6.87
N VAL A 299 -13.55 -9.69 6.35
CA VAL A 299 -12.12 -9.68 6.60
C VAL A 299 -11.40 -9.65 5.25
N THR A 300 -10.31 -8.89 5.15
CA THR A 300 -9.60 -8.70 3.88
C THR A 300 -8.11 -9.06 3.99
N ASP A 301 -7.49 -9.30 2.84
CA ASP A 301 -6.04 -9.47 2.71
C ASP A 301 -5.34 -8.11 2.85
N GLY A 302 -4.82 -7.82 4.03
CA GLY A 302 -4.20 -6.53 4.34
C GLY A 302 -2.73 -6.43 3.92
N LEU A 303 -2.15 -7.49 3.36
CA LEU A 303 -0.86 -7.40 2.65
C LEU A 303 -1.02 -6.60 1.36
N ARG A 304 -2.19 -6.67 0.70
CA ARG A 304 -2.42 -6.08 -0.62
C ARG A 304 -3.49 -4.99 -0.62
N VAL A 305 -4.73 -5.31 -0.27
CA VAL A 305 -5.84 -4.36 -0.40
C VAL A 305 -5.85 -3.39 0.78
N PHE A 306 -6.23 -2.14 0.50
CA PHE A 306 -6.30 -0.99 1.42
C PHE A 306 -4.95 -0.45 1.92
N SER A 307 -3.88 -1.25 1.86
CA SER A 307 -2.55 -0.89 2.39
C SER A 307 -1.51 -0.55 1.32
N ARG A 308 -1.73 -0.88 0.04
CA ARG A 308 -0.81 -0.57 -1.07
C ARG A 308 -1.34 0.60 -1.92
N PRO A 309 -0.90 1.84 -1.70
CA PRO A 309 -1.30 2.95 -2.56
C PRO A 309 -0.78 2.73 -3.99
N GLY A 310 -1.67 2.87 -4.96
CA GLY A 310 -1.37 2.73 -6.38
C GLY A 310 -2.45 1.90 -7.11
N PRO A 311 -2.07 0.98 -8.01
CA PRO A 311 -3.02 0.16 -8.77
C PRO A 311 -3.97 -0.69 -7.91
N TRP A 312 -3.60 -1.01 -6.66
CA TRP A 312 -4.43 -1.79 -5.74
C TRP A 312 -5.67 -1.04 -5.27
N LEU A 313 -5.76 0.29 -5.41
CA LEU A 313 -7.01 1.04 -5.14
C LEU A 313 -8.20 0.47 -5.91
N VAL A 314 -7.97 0.02 -7.15
CA VAL A 314 -9.02 -0.56 -7.99
C VAL A 314 -9.53 -1.86 -7.37
N HIS A 315 -8.62 -2.77 -6.99
CA HIS A 315 -8.97 -4.04 -6.36
C HIS A 315 -9.62 -3.84 -4.99
N SER A 316 -9.17 -2.85 -4.21
CA SER A 316 -9.80 -2.48 -2.94
C SER A 316 -11.24 -2.02 -3.10
N LEU A 317 -11.54 -1.22 -4.12
CA LEU A 317 -12.91 -0.83 -4.41
C LEU A 317 -13.76 -2.03 -4.85
N GLU A 318 -13.25 -2.85 -5.77
CA GLU A 318 -13.93 -4.07 -6.21
C GLU A 318 -14.25 -5.01 -5.05
N VAL A 319 -13.30 -5.22 -4.12
CA VAL A 319 -13.51 -5.99 -2.89
C VAL A 319 -14.64 -5.41 -2.05
N LEU A 320 -14.68 -4.09 -1.85
CA LEU A 320 -15.76 -3.46 -1.09
C LEU A 320 -17.12 -3.63 -1.78
N VAL A 321 -17.20 -3.36 -3.08
CA VAL A 321 -18.44 -3.50 -3.86
C VAL A 321 -18.98 -4.92 -3.78
N GLU A 322 -18.10 -5.89 -4.03
CA GLU A 322 -18.40 -7.32 -3.99
C GLU A 322 -18.90 -7.75 -2.60
N ALA A 323 -18.17 -7.41 -1.55
CA ALA A 323 -18.44 -7.86 -0.19
C ALA A 323 -19.65 -7.14 0.45
N LEU A 324 -19.86 -5.86 0.13
CA LEU A 324 -20.97 -5.09 0.69
C LEU A 324 -22.31 -5.48 0.06
N HIS A 325 -22.34 -5.75 -1.24
CA HIS A 325 -23.60 -5.90 -1.97
C HIS A 325 -23.93 -7.34 -2.38
N GLY A 326 -23.11 -8.33 -1.98
CA GLY A 326 -23.42 -9.75 -2.14
C GLY A 326 -23.22 -10.27 -3.57
N GLU A 327 -22.40 -9.59 -4.36
CA GLU A 327 -22.04 -10.00 -5.72
C GLU A 327 -20.68 -10.66 -5.75
N ALA A 328 -20.44 -11.62 -4.86
CA ALA A 328 -19.20 -12.40 -4.69
C ALA A 328 -18.57 -12.97 -5.98
N GLN A 329 -19.23 -12.83 -7.13
CA GLN A 329 -18.80 -13.30 -8.43
C GLN A 329 -18.61 -12.19 -9.49
N GLU A 330 -18.92 -10.91 -9.21
CA GLU A 330 -18.74 -9.82 -10.19
C GLU A 330 -17.25 -9.62 -10.51
N TYR A 331 -16.39 -9.61 -9.48
CA TYR A 331 -14.94 -9.45 -9.64
C TYR A 331 -14.13 -10.70 -9.25
N GLY A 332 -14.72 -11.60 -8.46
CA GLY A 332 -14.15 -12.90 -8.12
C GLY A 332 -13.01 -12.81 -7.10
N HIS A 333 -13.16 -11.91 -6.12
CA HIS A 333 -12.17 -11.68 -5.07
C HIS A 333 -12.45 -12.47 -3.79
N GLU A 334 -13.66 -12.99 -3.59
CA GLU A 334 -14.02 -13.82 -2.44
C GLU A 334 -13.10 -15.05 -2.31
N GLY A 335 -12.66 -15.33 -1.09
CA GLY A 335 -11.71 -16.40 -0.76
C GLY A 335 -10.25 -16.10 -1.16
N ARG A 336 -10.00 -15.02 -1.92
CA ARG A 336 -8.65 -14.61 -2.35
C ARG A 336 -8.18 -13.33 -1.67
N LEU A 337 -9.01 -12.29 -1.67
CA LEU A 337 -8.69 -10.97 -1.09
C LEU A 337 -9.65 -10.59 0.03
N TRP A 338 -10.78 -11.29 0.16
CA TRP A 338 -11.70 -11.10 1.27
C TRP A 338 -12.49 -12.36 1.58
N ALA A 339 -13.04 -12.44 2.79
CA ALA A 339 -13.96 -13.49 3.22
C ALA A 339 -14.94 -12.96 4.26
N LEU A 340 -16.13 -13.56 4.33
CA LEU A 340 -17.05 -13.35 5.44
C LEU A 340 -16.55 -14.16 6.66
N LEU A 341 -16.45 -13.52 7.82
CA LEU A 341 -16.22 -14.23 9.06
C LEU A 341 -17.56 -14.81 9.54
N PRO A 342 -17.69 -16.14 9.74
CA PRO A 342 -18.96 -16.75 10.05
C PRO A 342 -19.54 -16.21 11.36
N HIS A 343 -20.84 -15.87 11.36
CA HIS A 343 -21.55 -15.54 12.59
C HIS A 343 -21.61 -16.75 13.53
N GLY A 344 -21.30 -16.54 14.80
CA GLY A 344 -21.46 -17.55 15.84
C GLY A 344 -21.27 -16.98 17.24
N PRO A 345 -21.73 -17.70 18.28
CA PRO A 345 -21.38 -17.36 19.67
C PRO A 345 -19.85 -17.33 19.83
N ALA A 346 -19.33 -16.60 20.82
CA ALA A 346 -17.89 -16.42 21.07
C ALA A 346 -17.06 -17.73 20.99
N GLN A 347 -17.67 -18.88 21.29
CA GLN A 347 -17.07 -20.21 21.19
C GLN A 347 -16.71 -20.68 19.75
N ASN A 348 -17.25 -20.06 18.69
CA ASN A 348 -16.89 -20.37 17.30
C ASN A 348 -15.64 -19.62 16.82
N TYR A 349 -15.36 -18.44 17.37
CA TYR A 349 -14.15 -17.68 17.07
C TYR A 349 -12.89 -18.38 17.62
N ALA A 350 -13.00 -19.10 18.74
CA ALA A 350 -11.95 -19.92 19.30
C ALA A 350 -11.46 -21.05 18.37
N LYS A 351 -12.28 -21.54 17.42
CA LYS A 351 -11.87 -22.55 16.43
C LYS A 351 -11.07 -21.93 15.28
N VAL A 352 -11.53 -20.78 14.76
CA VAL A 352 -10.81 -20.01 13.74
C VAL A 352 -9.49 -19.47 14.30
N ALA A 353 -9.49 -19.01 15.57
CA ALA A 353 -8.31 -18.49 16.24
C ALA A 353 -7.20 -19.56 16.46
N ARG A 354 -7.58 -20.84 16.50
CA ARG A 354 -6.68 -22.00 16.67
C ARG A 354 -6.25 -22.65 15.35
N GLY A 355 -6.62 -22.08 14.20
CA GLY A 355 -6.20 -22.58 12.88
C GLY A 355 -6.73 -23.97 12.52
N SER A 356 -7.80 -24.44 13.16
CA SER A 356 -8.44 -25.71 12.79
C SER A 356 -9.43 -25.47 11.67
N SER A 357 -9.21 -26.10 10.51
CA SER A 357 -10.16 -26.12 9.41
C SER A 357 -11.52 -26.66 9.87
N VAL A 358 -12.60 -26.03 9.42
CA VAL A 358 -13.96 -26.61 9.48
C VAL A 358 -14.00 -27.90 8.66
#